data_AF-A0AAW1L7E8-F1
#
_entry.id   AF-A0AAW1L7E8-F1
#
_cell.length_a   1.000
_cell.length_b   1.000
_cell.length_c   1.000
_cell.angle_alpha   90.00
_cell.angle_beta   90.00
_cell.angle_gamma   90.00
#
_symmetry.space_group_name_H-M   'P 1'
#
loop_
_entity.id
_entity.type
_entity.pdbx_description
1 polymer ?
#
loop_
_entity_poly.entity_id
_entity_poly.type
_entity_poly.pdbx_seq_one_letter_code
_entity_poly.pdbx_strand_id
1 'polypeptide(L)'
;MDVGRIYFKILIVVVTLYKTNGYSNIPGEETCETLQSEINLLKEEFDELGRLHRSCSGEIAVNKCEGSCNSQVQPSVITATGFLKDCYCCRESYLKERIITLTHCYNPDGIRLTEGDMETMDVKLREPIECKCSKCGDFSR
;
A
#
# COMPACT_ATOMS: atom_id res chain seq x y z
N MET A 1 -35.27 56.69 3.39
CA MET A 1 -34.35 56.54 2.24
C MET A 1 -33.70 55.16 2.33
N ASP A 2 -34.50 54.08 2.38
CA ASP A 2 -34.01 52.81 2.95
C ASP A 2 -34.23 51.59 2.05
N VAL A 3 -35.10 51.69 1.04
CA VAL A 3 -35.39 50.59 0.12
C VAL A 3 -34.16 50.22 -0.71
N GLY A 4 -33.44 51.21 -1.26
CA GLY A 4 -32.23 50.98 -2.05
C GLY A 4 -31.07 50.33 -1.26
N ARG A 5 -30.97 50.64 0.04
CA ARG A 5 -29.97 50.02 0.94
C ARG A 5 -30.31 48.57 1.24
N ILE A 6 -31.59 48.23 1.35
CA ILE A 6 -32.05 46.85 1.56
C ILE A 6 -31.76 46.00 0.32
N TYR A 7 -32.10 46.48 -0.88
CA TYR A 7 -31.80 45.76 -2.12
C TYR A 7 -30.30 45.53 -2.33
N PHE A 8 -29.46 46.52 -2.01
CA PHE A 8 -28.01 46.38 -2.13
C PHE A 8 -27.43 45.33 -1.18
N LYS A 9 -27.95 45.26 0.07
CA LYS A 9 -27.56 44.22 1.03
C LYS A 9 -27.98 42.82 0.58
N ILE A 10 -29.20 42.68 0.06
CA ILE A 10 -29.69 41.40 -0.49
C ILE A 10 -28.80 40.94 -1.64
N LEU A 11 -28.44 41.85 -2.55
CA LEU A 11 -27.60 41.53 -3.70
C LEU A 11 -26.19 41.08 -3.28
N ILE A 12 -25.59 41.71 -2.26
CA ILE A 12 -24.30 41.29 -1.71
C ILE A 12 -24.40 39.89 -1.09
N VAL A 13 -25.43 39.62 -0.28
CA VAL A 13 -25.63 38.31 0.35
C VAL A 13 -25.78 37.21 -0.70
N VAL A 14 -26.57 37.45 -1.75
CA VAL A 14 -26.78 36.50 -2.85
C VAL A 14 -25.46 36.23 -3.58
N VAL A 15 -24.67 37.26 -3.91
CA VAL A 15 -23.36 37.10 -4.57
C VAL A 15 -22.37 36.33 -3.68
N THR A 16 -22.36 36.57 -2.37
CA THR A 16 -21.50 35.81 -1.44
C THR A 16 -21.91 34.35 -1.32
N LEU A 17 -23.22 34.03 -1.34
CA LEU A 17 -23.73 32.65 -1.30
C LEU A 17 -23.44 31.89 -2.61
N TYR A 18 -23.46 32.56 -3.76
CA TYR A 18 -23.06 31.94 -5.03
C TYR A 18 -21.56 31.61 -5.09
N LYS A 19 -20.70 32.39 -4.41
CA LYS A 19 -19.25 32.17 -4.37
C LYS A 19 -18.83 30.99 -3.49
N THR A 20 -19.67 30.55 -2.54
CA THR A 20 -19.33 29.46 -1.59
C THR A 20 -19.65 28.05 -2.10
N ASN A 21 -20.24 27.90 -3.29
CA ASN A 21 -20.58 26.58 -3.86
C ASN A 21 -19.46 25.94 -4.69
N GLY A 22 -18.28 26.54 -4.76
CA GLY A 22 -17.08 25.84 -5.20
C GLY A 22 -16.58 24.93 -4.08
N TYR A 23 -17.01 23.68 -4.08
CA TYR A 23 -16.45 22.65 -3.19
C TYR A 23 -14.95 22.52 -3.52
N SER A 24 -14.11 23.20 -2.74
CA SER A 24 -12.67 23.09 -2.83
C SER A 24 -12.29 21.66 -2.49
N ASN A 25 -12.01 20.83 -3.50
CA ASN A 25 -11.19 19.64 -3.30
C ASN A 25 -9.79 20.15 -2.99
N ILE A 26 -9.53 20.47 -1.71
CA ILE A 26 -8.16 20.66 -1.24
C ILE A 26 -7.51 19.29 -1.43
N PRO A 27 -6.50 19.13 -2.31
CA PRO A 27 -5.76 17.88 -2.38
C PRO A 27 -5.22 17.62 -0.99
N GLY A 28 -5.57 16.46 -0.42
CA GLY A 28 -5.02 16.04 0.85
C GLY A 28 -3.50 15.93 0.70
N GLU A 29 -2.77 16.13 1.80
CA GLU A 29 -1.33 15.86 1.79
C GLU A 29 -1.12 14.37 1.51
N GLU A 30 -0.26 14.04 0.54
CA GLU A 30 0.11 12.66 0.24
C GLU A 30 1.13 12.18 1.28
N THR A 31 0.87 11.02 1.88
CA THR A 31 1.66 10.48 3.00
C THR A 31 2.21 9.08 2.69
N CYS A 32 2.51 8.80 1.42
CA CYS A 32 3.02 7.51 1.01
C CYS A 32 4.49 7.32 1.42
N GLU A 33 4.72 6.37 2.33
CA GLU A 33 6.02 6.15 2.97
C GLU A 33 6.43 4.67 2.92
N THR A 34 7.74 4.44 3.07
CA THR A 34 8.32 3.10 3.28
C THR A 34 8.53 2.89 4.77
N LEU A 35 7.77 1.97 5.35
CA LEU A 35 7.79 1.67 6.79
C LEU A 35 8.27 0.25 7.04
N GLN A 36 8.76 -0.02 8.24
CA GLN A 36 9.17 -1.35 8.66
C GLN A 36 8.01 -2.06 9.41
N SER A 37 7.84 -3.35 9.18
CA SER A 37 6.92 -4.21 9.91
C SER A 37 7.51 -5.59 10.16
N GLU A 38 7.17 -6.20 11.28
CA GLU A 38 7.56 -7.58 11.61
C GLU A 38 6.58 -8.58 10.99
N ILE A 39 7.13 -9.64 10.41
CA ILE A 39 6.37 -10.77 9.87
C ILE A 39 6.96 -12.09 10.37
N ASN A 40 6.09 -13.08 10.50
CA ASN A 40 6.48 -14.46 10.78
C ASN A 40 6.61 -15.21 9.45
N LEU A 41 7.82 -15.62 9.10
CA LEU A 41 8.10 -16.46 7.94
C LEU A 41 8.09 -17.93 8.34
N LEU A 42 7.47 -18.75 7.50
CA LEU A 42 7.52 -20.20 7.53
C LEU A 42 7.91 -20.69 6.13
N LYS A 43 8.93 -21.53 6.05
CA LYS A 43 9.38 -22.14 4.80
C LYS A 43 9.52 -23.64 4.98
N GLU A 44 8.88 -24.37 4.08
CA GLU A 44 8.94 -25.82 4.01
C GLU A 44 9.83 -26.26 2.84
N GLU A 45 10.62 -27.29 3.09
CA GLU A 45 11.43 -27.99 2.11
C GLU A 45 10.86 -29.41 1.94
N PHE A 46 10.68 -29.82 0.69
CA PHE A 46 10.14 -31.12 0.33
C PHE A 46 11.24 -31.93 -0.38
N ASP A 47 11.26 -33.24 -0.15
CA ASP A 47 12.14 -34.15 -0.86
C ASP A 47 11.66 -34.41 -2.31
N GLU A 48 12.46 -35.13 -3.10
CA GLU A 48 12.13 -35.50 -4.49
C GLU A 48 10.84 -36.33 -4.62
N LEU A 49 10.37 -36.93 -3.53
CA LEU A 49 9.12 -37.70 -3.47
C LEU A 49 7.93 -36.85 -3.01
N GLY A 50 8.14 -35.54 -2.76
CA GLY A 50 7.12 -34.61 -2.30
C GLY A 50 6.77 -34.73 -0.82
N ARG A 51 7.58 -35.42 -0.02
CA ARG A 51 7.40 -35.53 1.42
C ARG A 51 8.07 -34.36 2.11
N LEU A 52 7.48 -33.88 3.20
CA LEU A 52 8.10 -32.85 4.02
C LEU A 52 9.47 -33.33 4.50
N HIS A 53 10.51 -32.56 4.22
CA HIS A 53 11.87 -32.83 4.64
C HIS A 53 12.21 -32.07 5.92
N ARG A 54 11.90 -30.76 5.95
CA ARG A 54 11.96 -29.91 7.14
C ARG A 54 11.09 -28.66 6.97
N SER A 55 10.74 -28.04 8.09
CA SER A 55 10.03 -26.75 8.14
C SER A 55 10.81 -25.79 9.02
N CYS A 56 11.14 -24.60 8.49
CA CYS A 56 11.90 -23.57 9.19
C CYS A 56 11.08 -22.30 9.36
N SER A 57 11.18 -21.67 10.53
CA SER A 57 10.51 -20.41 10.81
C SER A 57 11.42 -19.35 11.42
N GLY A 58 10.96 -18.10 11.35
CA GLY A 58 11.64 -16.96 11.93
C GLY A 58 10.79 -15.70 11.87
N GLU A 59 10.95 -14.85 12.87
CA GLU A 59 10.37 -13.51 12.89
C GLU A 59 11.38 -12.53 12.32
N ILE A 60 10.97 -11.78 11.30
CA ILE A 60 11.86 -10.85 10.60
C ILE A 60 11.15 -9.54 10.32
N ALA A 61 11.90 -8.45 10.39
CA ALA A 61 11.43 -7.13 10.02
C ALA A 61 11.62 -6.91 8.52
N VAL A 62 10.56 -6.51 7.81
CA VAL A 62 10.53 -6.20 6.38
C VAL A 62 10.02 -4.80 6.12
N ASN A 63 10.41 -4.23 5.00
CA ASN A 63 9.82 -2.99 4.53
C ASN A 63 8.45 -3.24 3.88
N LYS A 64 7.55 -2.27 4.02
CA LYS A 64 6.23 -2.19 3.38
C LYS A 64 5.93 -0.76 2.94
N CYS A 65 5.01 -0.63 1.98
CA CYS A 65 4.47 0.67 1.58
C CYS A 65 3.17 0.96 2.32
N GLU A 66 3.05 2.14 2.92
CA GLU A 66 1.85 2.56 3.62
C GLU A 66 1.64 4.07 3.48
N GLY A 67 0.39 4.51 3.36
CA GLY A 67 0.06 5.93 3.28
C GLY A 67 -1.17 6.24 2.43
N SER A 68 -1.43 7.54 2.26
CA SER A 68 -2.55 8.04 1.46
C SER A 68 -2.07 8.73 0.19
N CYS A 69 -2.78 8.50 -0.92
CA CYS A 69 -2.54 9.13 -2.22
C CYS A 69 -3.81 9.84 -2.70
N ASN A 70 -3.65 10.98 -3.37
CA ASN A 70 -4.80 11.72 -3.89
C ASN A 70 -5.42 10.97 -5.06
N SER A 71 -6.73 10.75 -4.99
CA SER A 71 -7.50 10.12 -6.07
C SER A 71 -8.81 10.86 -6.26
N GLN A 72 -9.26 10.96 -7.50
CA GLN A 72 -10.46 11.66 -7.90
C GLN A 72 -11.35 10.78 -8.77
N VAL A 73 -12.66 10.95 -8.60
CA VAL A 73 -13.67 10.48 -9.56
C VAL A 73 -14.45 11.67 -10.10
N GLN A 74 -14.68 11.68 -11.41
CA GLN A 74 -15.50 12.68 -12.09
C GLN A 74 -16.58 11.97 -12.91
N PRO A 75 -17.83 12.46 -12.95
CA PRO A 75 -18.84 11.93 -13.87
C PRO A 75 -18.38 12.01 -15.33
N SER A 76 -18.67 11.00 -16.14
CA SER A 76 -18.30 10.98 -17.55
C SER A 76 -19.31 10.23 -18.40
N VAL A 77 -19.68 10.82 -19.53
CA VAL A 77 -20.54 10.19 -20.56
C VAL A 77 -19.75 9.35 -21.57
N ILE A 78 -18.41 9.41 -21.52
CA ILE A 78 -17.51 8.74 -22.48
C ILE A 78 -17.13 7.35 -21.98
N THR A 79 -17.01 7.18 -20.67
CA THR A 79 -16.66 5.90 -20.03
C THR A 79 -17.90 5.06 -19.78
N ALA A 80 -17.86 3.76 -20.08
CA ALA A 80 -18.99 2.84 -19.86
C ALA A 80 -19.45 2.75 -18.38
N THR A 81 -18.57 3.07 -17.43
CA THR A 81 -18.87 3.11 -15.99
C THR A 81 -19.63 4.37 -15.55
N GLY A 82 -19.80 5.36 -16.43
CA GLY A 82 -20.39 6.66 -16.07
C GLY A 82 -19.46 7.59 -15.28
N PHE A 83 -18.21 7.17 -15.02
CA PHE A 83 -17.23 7.92 -14.24
C PHE A 83 -15.82 7.77 -14.81
N LEU A 84 -15.14 8.90 -14.99
CA LEU A 84 -13.70 8.98 -15.17
C LEU A 84 -13.01 8.86 -13.80
N LYS A 85 -12.09 7.91 -13.68
CA LYS A 85 -11.34 7.66 -12.43
C LYS A 85 -9.88 8.05 -12.64
N ASP A 86 -9.38 8.94 -11.81
CA ASP A 86 -7.95 9.24 -11.67
C ASP A 86 -7.49 8.77 -10.30
N CYS A 87 -6.92 7.56 -10.26
CA CYS A 87 -6.69 6.80 -9.04
C CYS A 87 -5.20 6.53 -8.87
N TYR A 88 -4.71 6.71 -7.65
CA TYR A 88 -3.33 6.45 -7.26
C TYR A 88 -3.27 5.61 -5.98
N CYS A 89 -2.36 4.64 -5.94
CA CYS A 89 -2.08 3.81 -4.76
C CYS A 89 -0.64 4.01 -4.31
N CYS A 90 -0.41 3.97 -3.00
CA CYS A 90 0.93 3.89 -2.43
C CYS A 90 1.50 2.50 -2.74
N ARG A 91 2.51 2.44 -3.60
CA ARG A 91 3.08 1.18 -4.11
C ARG A 91 4.60 1.26 -4.21
N GLU A 92 5.20 0.09 -4.35
CA GLU A 92 6.63 -0.09 -4.48
C GLU A 92 7.14 0.54 -5.78
N SER A 93 8.12 1.43 -5.67
CA SER A 93 8.87 1.97 -6.82
C SER A 93 10.01 1.05 -7.22
N TYR A 94 10.71 0.52 -6.21
CA TYR A 94 11.87 -0.35 -6.37
C TYR A 94 11.87 -1.42 -5.30
N LEU A 95 12.31 -2.61 -5.69
CA LEU A 95 12.45 -3.77 -4.83
C LEU A 95 13.92 -4.14 -4.70
N LYS A 96 14.35 -4.52 -3.49
CA LYS A 96 15.66 -5.09 -3.23
C LYS A 96 15.51 -6.53 -2.80
N GLU A 97 16.34 -7.40 -3.37
CA GLU A 97 16.48 -8.78 -2.91
C GLU A 97 17.46 -8.83 -1.72
N ARG A 98 17.10 -9.61 -0.70
CA ARG A 98 18.00 -9.98 0.40
C ARG A 98 17.80 -11.44 0.79
N ILE A 99 18.85 -12.05 1.33
CA ILE A 99 18.83 -13.41 1.86
C ILE A 99 18.60 -13.35 3.37
N ILE A 100 17.70 -14.19 3.85
CA ILE A 100 17.31 -14.30 5.25
C ILE A 100 17.55 -15.72 5.72
N THR A 101 18.23 -15.88 6.85
CA THR A 101 18.48 -17.18 7.46
C THR A 101 17.44 -17.43 8.54
N LEU A 102 16.60 -18.44 8.34
CA LEU A 102 15.66 -18.96 9.32
C LEU A 102 16.40 -19.94 10.25
N THR A 103 16.16 -19.86 11.55
CA THR A 103 16.91 -20.59 12.58
C THR A 103 16.07 -21.57 13.40
N HIS A 104 14.74 -21.53 13.26
CA HIS A 104 13.84 -22.45 13.95
C HIS A 104 13.39 -23.55 12.98
N CYS A 105 14.28 -24.50 12.72
CA CYS A 105 14.01 -25.63 11.84
C CYS A 105 13.57 -26.88 12.62
N TYR A 106 12.57 -27.57 12.07
CA TYR A 106 11.96 -28.77 12.63
C TYR A 106 11.87 -29.86 11.57
N ASN A 107 12.07 -31.11 11.99
CA ASN A 107 11.83 -32.29 11.16
C ASN A 107 10.31 -32.57 11.03
N PRO A 108 9.89 -33.56 10.23
CA PRO A 108 8.48 -33.91 10.06
C PRO A 108 7.80 -34.42 11.35
N ASP A 109 8.58 -34.91 12.31
CA ASP A 109 8.11 -35.34 13.63
C ASP A 109 7.99 -34.18 14.63
N GLY A 110 8.33 -32.95 14.24
CA GLY A 110 8.29 -31.76 15.08
C GLY A 110 9.50 -31.60 16.02
N ILE A 111 10.55 -32.39 15.83
CA ILE A 111 11.80 -32.29 16.61
C ILE A 111 12.67 -31.17 16.02
N ARG A 112 13.18 -30.29 16.88
CA ARG A 112 14.07 -29.20 16.47
C ARG A 112 15.39 -29.74 15.94
N LEU A 113 15.81 -29.22 14.80
CA LEU A 113 17.09 -29.50 14.16
C LEU A 113 18.12 -28.51 14.72
N THR A 114 19.14 -29.00 15.42
CA THR A 114 20.16 -28.16 16.09
C THR A 114 21.59 -28.49 15.68
N GLU A 115 21.78 -29.46 14.77
CA GLU A 115 23.10 -29.92 14.35
C GLU A 115 23.14 -30.13 12.84
N GLY A 116 24.25 -29.70 12.21
CA GLY A 116 24.54 -29.89 10.80
C GLY A 116 23.86 -28.89 9.85
N ASP A 117 23.90 -29.19 8.55
CA ASP A 117 23.41 -28.31 7.47
C ASP A 117 21.90 -28.04 7.51
N MET A 118 21.19 -28.74 8.39
CA MET A 118 19.73 -28.72 8.50
C MET A 118 19.22 -27.76 9.59
N GLU A 119 20.10 -27.21 10.42
CA GLU A 119 19.79 -26.30 11.52
C GLU A 119 19.18 -24.97 11.04
N THR A 120 19.63 -24.48 9.89
CA THR A 120 19.21 -23.19 9.33
C THR A 120 18.79 -23.29 7.88
N MET A 121 18.00 -22.34 7.42
CA MET A 121 17.54 -22.27 6.03
C MET A 121 17.59 -20.85 5.48
N ASP A 122 18.26 -20.67 4.35
CA ASP A 122 18.32 -19.40 3.64
C ASP A 122 17.14 -19.22 2.69
N VAL A 123 16.47 -18.06 2.80
CA VAL A 123 15.32 -17.68 1.99
C VAL A 123 15.62 -16.36 1.30
N LYS A 124 15.42 -16.32 -0.03
CA LYS A 124 15.46 -15.08 -0.80
C LYS A 124 14.14 -14.35 -0.67
N LEU A 125 14.19 -13.11 -0.17
CA LEU A 125 13.04 -12.25 0.00
C LEU A 125 13.26 -10.94 -0.76
N ARG A 126 12.20 -10.42 -1.38
CA ARG A 126 12.21 -9.11 -2.03
C ARG A 126 11.33 -8.16 -1.23
N GLU A 127 11.85 -6.99 -0.89
CA GLU A 127 11.15 -5.97 -0.14
C GLU A 127 11.31 -4.59 -0.80
N PRO A 128 10.37 -3.65 -0.59
CA PRO A 128 10.49 -2.30 -1.11
C PRO A 128 11.64 -1.52 -0.46
N ILE A 129 12.39 -0.80 -1.28
CA ILE A 129 13.33 0.23 -0.80
C ILE A 129 12.75 1.64 -0.92
N GLU A 130 11.71 1.79 -1.74
CA GLU A 130 11.08 3.07 -2.01
C GLU A 130 9.61 2.84 -2.38
N CYS A 131 8.73 3.70 -1.87
CA CYS A 131 7.30 3.71 -2.11
C CYS A 131 6.88 5.06 -2.69
N LYS A 132 5.92 5.07 -3.62
CA LYS A 132 5.31 6.30 -4.14
C LYS A 132 3.87 6.10 -4.58
N CYS A 133 3.14 7.19 -4.69
CA CYS A 133 1.83 7.21 -5.32
C CYS A 133 1.96 6.91 -6.82
N SER A 134 1.43 5.77 -7.24
CA SER A 134 1.45 5.31 -8.64
C SER A 134 0.04 5.05 -9.13
N LYS A 135 -0.20 5.28 -10.43
CA LYS A 135 -1.54 5.11 -11.03
C LYS A 135 -2.07 3.70 -10.82
N CYS A 136 -3.33 3.59 -10.41
CA CYS A 136 -4.00 2.30 -10.21
C CYS A 136 -4.07 1.50 -11.52
N GLY A 137 -3.76 0.21 -11.44
CA GLY A 137 -3.88 -0.71 -12.59
C GLY A 137 -2.71 -0.67 -13.58
N ASP A 138 -1.71 0.17 -13.36
CA ASP A 138 -0.45 0.10 -14.10
C ASP A 138 0.49 -0.90 -13.43
N PHE A 139 0.73 -2.02 -14.11
CA PHE A 139 1.62 -3.10 -13.69
C PHE A 139 2.86 -3.20 -14.59
N SER A 140 3.06 -2.23 -15.50
CA SER A 140 4.20 -2.24 -16.41
C SER A 140 5.48 -1.82 -15.67
N ARG A 141 6.10 -2.79 -14.99
CA ARG A 141 7.46 -2.70 -14.41
C ARG A 141 8.15 -4.05 -14.47
#